data_AF-A0A2H9SW02-F1
#
_entry.id   AF-A0A2H9SW02-F1
#
_cell.length_a   1.000
_cell.length_b   1.000
_cell.length_c   1.000
_cell.angle_alpha   90.00
_cell.angle_beta   90.00
_cell.angle_gamma   90.00
#
_symmetry.space_group_name_H-M   'P 1'
#
loop_
_entity.id
_entity.type
_entity.pdbx_description
1 polymer ?
#
loop_
_entity_poly.entity_id
_entity_poly.type
_entity_poly.pdbx_seq_one_letter_code
_entity_poly.pdbx_strand_id
1 'polypeptide(L)'
;MNHFESTSLREDNPESSHEQPNDAQQGVDHSPDLGHANIPEDKAESSSHDEESKKPSPQLEAFQAELANFPDGESKLQHAISRMENALAQSGNPDFRSFWDIRKICLELFKENSNSPLRPMLWNKYTELSKEARRLKEILDEQSAFAAEQIEIAIQSIEKEIAEFDQIIEQLPLPEFAMDSPFFQGKQSFYQQIQRELNLLNTQASRINALRKELIKTEMRVRQKNKFFQRLSEAGDKVFPRRKNLIKEVSDGFLSDIDAFIEAYFKEGIAEHSLFALREEIKMLQGFAKILTLNTFAFTTSRTRLSTCWDEIKKLEKERKKERSIQREAFKQNTEEVLAKIQELNQAFDGGLSAADAYKNIEEIVQHMREVELGRHELKMLRDELQNIRKKIQDKQKVEDDERLTRAQEKDRLKRNHLVQLKADIDALLKTHQEKSPEQIEEERDILIQKIADLSLSKSEKQELERLLKPLRDYVAEVRENALLALSDDDKQAMQQLKEVLKQKIERRQEVKEQLQVLRKMNNTSGFDITQSLNANIRLNEEKERLEKINLSITEIEGKIAELRRSSK
;
A
#
# COMPACT_ATOMS: atom_id res chain seq x y z
N MET A 1 30.19 37.95 -13.58
CA MET A 1 29.80 38.95 -12.55
C MET A 1 28.95 38.18 -11.54
N ASN A 2 29.52 37.50 -10.54
CA ASN A 2 30.15 38.04 -9.31
C ASN A 2 29.22 39.08 -8.66
N HIS A 3 28.68 38.97 -7.44
CA HIS A 3 29.12 38.45 -6.13
C HIS A 3 27.84 38.08 -5.33
N PHE A 4 27.70 36.99 -4.55
CA PHE A 4 28.25 36.65 -3.22
C PHE A 4 28.19 37.75 -2.15
N GLU A 5 27.31 37.58 -1.15
CA GLU A 5 27.50 37.80 0.32
C GLU A 5 26.12 37.67 1.00
N SER A 6 25.84 36.64 1.80
CA SER A 6 26.31 36.36 3.17
C SER A 6 25.89 37.44 4.18
N THR A 7 24.94 37.11 5.05
CA THR A 7 24.77 37.65 6.41
C THR A 7 23.68 36.80 7.10
N SER A 8 24.07 35.84 7.93
CA SER A 8 24.19 35.98 9.39
C SER A 8 22.84 36.17 10.08
N LEU A 9 22.14 35.08 10.38
CA LEU A 9 21.16 35.04 11.46
C LEU A 9 21.79 34.30 12.64
N ARG A 10 22.34 35.12 13.52
CA ARG A 10 22.84 34.79 14.85
C ARG A 10 21.65 34.61 15.78
N GLU A 11 21.84 33.62 16.65
CA GLU A 11 21.09 33.30 17.86
C GLU A 11 20.64 34.53 18.63
N ASP A 12 19.37 34.54 19.04
CA ASP A 12 18.97 34.94 20.39
C ASP A 12 17.62 34.32 20.76
N ASN A 13 17.63 33.62 21.90
CA ASN A 13 16.51 33.06 22.65
C ASN A 13 15.47 34.13 23.02
N PRO A 14 14.21 33.72 23.24
CA PRO A 14 13.72 33.77 24.63
C PRO A 14 12.83 32.58 25.06
N GLU A 15 12.97 32.25 26.35
CA GLU A 15 11.96 31.67 27.27
C GLU A 15 11.46 30.24 26.96
N SER A 16 12.06 29.17 27.49
CA SER A 16 12.05 28.72 28.90
C SER A 16 10.67 28.66 29.56
N SER A 17 9.87 27.66 29.20
CA SER A 17 8.84 27.10 30.08
C SER A 17 9.24 25.69 30.48
N HIS A 18 9.43 25.52 31.80
CA HIS A 18 9.68 24.26 32.49
C HIS A 18 8.50 23.30 32.29
N GLU A 19 8.71 22.21 31.55
CA GLU A 19 7.93 20.99 31.72
C GLU A 19 8.76 20.00 32.55
N GLN A 20 8.42 19.92 33.83
CA GLN A 20 8.91 18.92 34.75
C GLN A 20 8.35 17.54 34.36
N PRO A 21 9.17 16.48 34.39
CA PRO A 21 8.67 15.13 34.20
C PRO A 21 7.87 14.70 35.44
N ASN A 22 6.65 14.21 35.21
CA ASN A 22 5.82 13.55 36.22
C ASN A 22 6.55 12.30 36.74
N ASP A 23 7.16 12.43 37.91
CA ASP A 23 7.70 11.34 38.72
C ASP A 23 6.54 10.47 39.24
N ALA A 24 6.17 9.46 38.46
CA ALA A 24 5.49 8.28 38.99
C ALA A 24 6.51 7.51 39.84
N GLN A 25 6.65 7.88 41.11
CA GLN A 25 7.42 7.14 42.10
C GLN A 25 6.82 5.74 42.28
N GLN A 26 7.34 4.79 41.52
CA GLN A 26 7.27 3.37 41.86
C GLN A 26 8.07 3.17 43.15
N GLY A 27 7.36 3.13 44.28
CA GLY A 27 7.92 2.74 45.58
C GLY A 27 8.31 1.27 45.58
N VAL A 28 9.47 0.96 45.02
CA VAL A 28 10.18 -0.31 45.26
C VAL A 28 10.86 -0.16 46.60
N ASP A 29 10.16 -0.50 47.68
CA ASP A 29 10.75 -0.55 49.01
C ASP A 29 11.58 -1.84 49.11
N HIS A 30 12.89 -1.69 48.96
CA HIS A 30 13.88 -2.70 49.33
C HIS A 30 13.79 -2.85 50.84
N SER A 31 13.06 -3.86 51.32
CA SER A 31 13.07 -4.23 52.73
C SER A 31 14.47 -4.75 53.09
N PRO A 32 15.25 -4.09 53.96
CA PRO A 32 16.31 -4.78 54.65
C PRO A 32 15.63 -5.72 55.65
N ASP A 33 16.02 -6.99 55.60
CA ASP A 33 15.80 -7.97 56.66
C ASP A 33 16.34 -7.39 57.98
N LEU A 34 15.44 -6.81 58.78
CA LEU A 34 15.72 -6.43 60.16
C LEU A 34 15.17 -7.55 61.02
N GLY A 35 16.11 -8.36 61.49
CA GLY A 35 15.87 -9.59 62.20
C GLY A 35 14.98 -9.44 63.43
N HIS A 36 14.37 -10.58 63.75
CA HIS A 36 13.76 -10.91 65.03
C HIS A 36 14.48 -10.23 66.21
N ALA A 37 13.88 -9.16 66.74
CA ALA A 37 14.15 -8.74 68.10
C ALA A 37 13.45 -9.75 69.02
N ASN A 38 14.23 -10.67 69.58
CA ASN A 38 13.86 -11.53 70.68
C ASN A 38 13.14 -10.71 71.77
N ILE A 39 11.87 -11.00 71.98
CA ILE A 39 11.13 -10.64 73.18
C ILE A 39 11.46 -11.74 74.20
N PRO A 40 12.12 -11.45 75.33
CA PRO A 40 12.17 -12.42 76.41
C PRO A 40 10.76 -12.53 76.99
N GLU A 41 10.18 -13.73 76.89
CA GLU A 41 9.13 -14.15 77.81
C GLU A 41 9.68 -14.07 79.23
N ASP A 42 9.00 -13.34 80.11
CA ASP A 42 9.00 -13.74 81.51
C ASP A 42 7.67 -13.44 82.20
N LYS A 43 7.30 -14.42 83.01
CA LYS A 43 5.98 -14.67 83.58
C LYS A 43 5.60 -13.65 84.65
N ALA A 44 4.29 -13.53 84.81
CA ALA A 44 3.62 -12.86 85.90
C ALA A 44 4.06 -13.40 87.27
N GLU A 45 4.38 -12.50 88.20
CA GLU A 45 4.15 -12.71 89.63
C GLU A 45 3.82 -11.39 90.34
N SER A 46 2.72 -11.47 91.07
CA SER A 46 2.19 -10.72 92.22
C SER A 46 2.79 -9.39 92.68
N SER A 47 1.84 -8.52 93.04
CA SER A 47 1.98 -7.35 93.91
C SER A 47 2.83 -7.53 95.17
N SER A 48 3.68 -6.54 95.44
CA SER A 48 3.84 -5.96 96.78
C SER A 48 4.43 -4.55 96.65
N HIS A 49 3.91 -3.65 97.48
CA HIS A 49 4.52 -2.37 97.81
C HIS A 49 5.99 -2.57 98.19
N ASP A 50 6.91 -1.85 97.56
CA ASP A 50 8.17 -1.46 98.18
C ASP A 50 8.65 -0.11 97.64
N GLU A 51 8.87 0.81 98.58
CA GLU A 51 9.54 2.08 98.37
C GLU A 51 11.02 1.84 98.06
N GLU A 52 11.38 1.70 96.79
CA GLU A 52 12.79 1.72 96.40
C GLU A 52 13.31 3.17 96.32
N SER A 53 14.24 3.46 97.23
CA SER A 53 15.11 4.63 97.26
C SER A 53 15.78 4.87 95.90
N LYS A 54 15.31 5.87 95.15
CA LYS A 54 15.95 6.34 93.91
C LYS A 54 17.34 6.91 94.21
N LYS A 55 18.39 6.26 93.68
CA LYS A 55 19.73 6.87 93.57
C LYS A 55 19.64 8.22 92.82
N PRO A 56 20.37 9.26 93.26
CA PRO A 56 20.36 10.56 92.58
C PRO A 56 20.86 10.44 91.13
N SER A 57 20.32 11.26 90.24
CA SER A 57 20.76 11.34 88.84
C SER A 57 22.25 11.77 88.76
N PRO A 58 23.07 11.25 87.83
CA PRO A 58 24.46 11.71 87.65
C PRO A 58 24.58 13.24 87.42
N GLN A 59 23.55 13.83 86.83
CA GLN A 59 23.45 15.29 86.63
C GLN A 59 23.19 16.06 87.94
N LEU A 60 22.53 15.42 88.91
CA LEU A 60 22.25 15.96 90.24
C LEU A 60 23.52 15.96 91.10
N GLU A 61 24.32 14.89 91.02
CA GLU A 61 25.63 14.80 91.70
C GLU A 61 26.63 15.84 91.17
N ALA A 62 26.70 16.04 89.84
CA ALA A 62 27.52 17.07 89.23
C ALA A 62 27.08 18.49 89.65
N PHE A 63 25.78 18.75 89.70
CA PHE A 63 25.24 20.04 90.14
C PHE A 63 25.48 20.30 91.64
N GLN A 64 25.37 19.28 92.49
CA GLN A 64 25.71 19.41 93.92
C GLN A 64 27.21 19.69 94.14
N ALA A 65 28.08 19.07 93.34
CA ALA A 65 29.52 19.37 93.36
C ALA A 65 29.82 20.81 92.89
N GLU A 66 29.12 21.32 91.87
CA GLU A 66 29.22 22.71 91.44
C GLU A 66 28.73 23.70 92.52
N LEU A 67 27.63 23.37 93.22
CA LEU A 67 27.10 24.18 94.32
C LEU A 67 28.05 24.26 95.53
N ALA A 68 28.86 23.23 95.77
CA ALA A 68 29.84 23.22 96.86
C ALA A 68 30.98 24.23 96.66
N ASN A 69 31.24 24.67 95.41
CA ASN A 69 32.28 25.65 95.08
C ASN A 69 31.89 27.11 95.37
N PHE A 70 30.62 27.38 95.71
CA PHE A 70 30.17 28.72 96.04
C PHE A 70 30.30 28.99 97.56
N PRO A 71 30.88 30.13 97.97
CA PRO A 71 31.18 30.40 99.38
C PRO A 71 29.93 30.77 100.20
N ASP A 72 28.95 31.45 99.60
CA ASP A 72 27.79 32.00 100.31
C ASP A 72 26.48 31.33 99.90
N GLY A 73 25.57 31.13 100.87
CA GLY A 73 24.24 30.56 100.63
C GLY A 73 23.38 31.35 99.63
N GLU A 74 23.62 32.65 99.51
CA GLU A 74 22.96 33.53 98.52
C GLU A 74 23.44 33.26 97.09
N SER A 75 24.75 33.12 96.87
CA SER A 75 25.33 32.78 95.57
C SER A 75 24.91 31.37 95.12
N LYS A 76 24.80 30.43 96.07
CA LYS A 76 24.24 29.09 95.82
C LYS A 76 22.78 29.17 95.35
N LEU A 77 21.95 29.98 96.02
CA LEU A 77 20.54 30.20 95.64
C LEU A 77 20.40 30.85 94.26
N GLN A 78 21.21 31.86 93.95
CA GLN A 78 21.20 32.51 92.63
C GLN A 78 21.59 31.54 91.51
N HIS A 79 22.66 30.76 91.72
CA HIS A 79 23.10 29.77 90.74
C HIS A 79 22.05 28.67 90.52
N ALA A 80 21.43 28.18 91.61
CA ALA A 80 20.39 27.16 91.52
C ALA A 80 19.13 27.68 90.81
N ILE A 81 18.71 28.92 91.07
CA ILE A 81 17.59 29.56 90.37
C ILE A 81 17.90 29.80 88.88
N SER A 82 19.12 30.21 88.53
CA SER A 82 19.55 30.35 87.13
C SER A 82 19.57 29.00 86.39
N ARG A 83 19.98 27.92 87.07
CA ARG A 83 19.91 26.56 86.51
C ARG A 83 18.47 26.06 86.36
N MET A 84 17.57 26.39 87.28
CA MET A 84 16.12 26.13 87.11
C MET A 84 15.55 26.86 85.90
N GLU A 85 15.95 28.12 85.69
CA GLU A 85 15.53 28.90 84.52
C GLU A 85 16.06 28.31 83.21
N ASN A 86 17.33 27.92 83.17
CA ASN A 86 17.94 27.27 82.01
C ASN A 86 17.31 25.90 81.70
N ALA A 87 16.85 25.16 82.71
CA ALA A 87 16.16 23.89 82.52
C ALA A 87 14.77 24.06 81.86
N LEU A 88 14.10 25.20 82.07
CA LEU A 88 12.82 25.53 81.44
C LEU A 88 12.98 26.23 80.09
N ALA A 89 14.09 26.92 79.85
CA ALA A 89 14.34 27.68 78.62
C ALA A 89 14.76 26.82 77.41
N GLN A 90 14.87 25.49 77.57
CA GLN A 90 15.18 24.58 76.45
C GLN A 90 14.02 24.55 75.45
N SER A 91 14.31 24.87 74.18
CA SER A 91 13.32 24.84 73.12
C SER A 91 12.83 23.42 72.85
N GLY A 92 11.51 23.22 72.90
CA GLY A 92 10.86 21.93 72.64
C GLY A 92 10.52 21.15 73.91
N ASN A 93 11.54 20.66 74.62
CA ASN A 93 11.34 19.81 75.80
C ASN A 93 12.13 20.33 77.02
N PRO A 94 11.46 21.00 77.97
CA PRO A 94 12.06 21.35 79.25
C PRO A 94 12.56 20.11 79.99
N ASP A 95 13.77 20.17 80.58
CA ASP A 95 14.28 19.11 81.44
C ASP A 95 13.60 19.18 82.82
N PHE A 96 12.37 18.70 82.88
CA PHE A 96 11.59 18.66 84.10
C PHE A 96 12.29 17.87 85.21
N ARG A 97 13.03 16.81 84.88
CA ARG A 97 13.69 15.97 85.89
C ARG A 97 14.75 16.78 86.64
N SER A 98 15.66 17.41 85.91
CA SER A 98 16.67 18.29 86.50
C SER A 98 16.02 19.48 87.21
N PHE A 99 14.96 20.07 86.64
CA PHE A 99 14.22 21.16 87.28
C PHE A 99 13.66 20.78 88.67
N TRP A 100 12.99 19.64 88.79
CA TRP A 100 12.38 19.19 90.05
C TRP A 100 13.43 18.80 91.10
N ASP A 101 14.57 18.28 90.66
CA ASP A 101 15.69 17.95 91.52
C ASP A 101 16.40 19.21 92.04
N ILE A 102 16.66 20.20 91.18
CA ILE A 102 17.21 21.51 91.59
C ILE A 102 16.22 22.26 92.49
N ARG A 103 14.92 22.16 92.23
CA ARG A 103 13.88 22.76 93.08
C ARG A 103 13.96 22.27 94.53
N LYS A 104 14.21 20.98 94.75
CA LYS A 104 14.37 20.41 96.10
C LYS A 104 15.59 21.00 96.81
N ILE A 105 16.70 21.11 96.08
CA ILE A 105 17.94 21.71 96.60
C ILE A 105 17.74 23.20 96.93
N CYS A 106 17.06 23.96 96.06
CA CYS A 106 16.69 25.36 96.34
C CYS A 106 15.86 25.48 97.63
N LEU A 107 14.91 24.57 97.87
CA LEU A 107 14.11 24.57 99.10
C LEU A 107 14.94 24.31 100.36
N GLU A 108 15.97 23.48 100.27
CA GLU A 108 16.90 23.24 101.38
C GLU A 108 17.75 24.48 101.66
N LEU A 109 18.28 25.13 100.62
CA LEU A 109 19.03 26.38 100.74
C LEU A 109 18.17 27.55 101.27
N PHE A 110 16.87 27.58 100.94
CA PHE A 110 15.91 28.54 101.51
C PHE A 110 15.52 28.24 102.97
N LYS A 111 15.93 27.12 103.57
CA LYS A 111 15.75 26.85 105.01
C LYS A 111 16.97 27.27 105.84
N GLU A 112 18.13 27.44 105.22
CA GLU A 112 19.33 27.93 105.89
C GLU A 112 19.15 29.42 106.24
N ASN A 113 19.35 29.80 107.50
CA ASN A 113 19.09 31.16 107.99
C ASN A 113 20.19 32.12 107.48
N SER A 114 19.84 32.94 106.49
CA SER A 114 20.69 34.00 105.97
C SER A 114 19.87 35.29 105.86
N ASN A 115 20.29 36.33 106.58
CA ASN A 115 19.67 37.66 106.58
C ASN A 115 20.06 38.43 105.31
N SER A 116 19.65 37.92 104.14
CA SER A 116 19.93 38.55 102.84
C SER A 116 18.74 39.38 102.34
N PRO A 117 18.96 40.63 101.89
CA PRO A 117 17.91 41.48 101.31
C PRO A 117 17.42 41.02 99.93
N LEU A 118 18.18 40.17 99.20
CA LEU A 118 17.76 39.63 97.90
C LEU A 118 16.92 38.35 98.02
N ARG A 119 16.83 37.77 99.22
CA ARG A 119 16.07 36.53 99.47
C ARG A 119 14.59 36.62 99.07
N PRO A 120 13.85 37.71 99.34
CA PRO A 120 12.46 37.85 98.87
C PRO A 120 12.35 37.86 97.33
N MET A 121 13.30 38.49 96.63
CA MET A 121 13.34 38.52 95.16
C MET A 121 13.61 37.13 94.58
N LEU A 122 14.58 36.40 95.15
CA LEU A 122 14.91 35.04 94.75
C LEU A 122 13.77 34.06 95.05
N TRP A 123 13.08 34.24 96.17
CA TRP A 123 11.88 33.45 96.51
C TRP A 123 10.74 33.69 95.52
N ASN A 124 10.52 34.94 95.10
CA ASN A 124 9.55 35.26 94.06
C ASN A 124 9.93 34.60 92.73
N LYS A 125 11.19 34.69 92.30
CA LYS A 125 11.66 34.04 91.07
C LYS A 125 11.54 32.52 91.13
N TYR A 126 11.90 31.90 92.25
CA TYR A 126 11.69 30.47 92.50
C TYR A 126 10.21 30.06 92.40
N THR A 127 9.31 30.88 92.96
CA THR A 127 7.87 30.62 92.95
C THR A 127 7.29 30.75 91.54
N GLU A 128 7.70 31.76 90.78
CA GLU A 128 7.28 31.95 89.39
C GLU A 128 7.80 30.83 88.49
N LEU A 129 9.09 30.47 88.56
CA LEU A 129 9.63 29.31 87.83
C LEU A 129 8.91 28.00 88.20
N SER A 130 8.52 27.85 89.47
CA SER A 130 7.76 26.71 89.97
C SER A 130 6.30 26.65 89.50
N LYS A 131 5.70 27.80 89.15
CA LYS A 131 4.38 27.87 88.51
C LYS A 131 4.53 27.62 87.02
N GLU A 132 5.51 28.23 86.38
CA GLU A 132 5.79 28.06 84.95
C GLU A 132 6.13 26.62 84.60
N ALA A 133 6.96 25.93 85.39
CA ALA A 133 7.23 24.51 85.20
C ALA A 133 5.98 23.62 85.34
N ARG A 134 5.03 23.97 86.21
CA ARG A 134 3.77 23.24 86.32
C ARG A 134 2.91 23.47 85.08
N ARG A 135 2.79 24.73 84.65
CA ARG A 135 2.05 25.11 83.44
C ARG A 135 2.64 24.45 82.18
N LEU A 136 3.96 24.48 82.00
CA LEU A 136 4.63 23.84 80.86
C LEU A 136 4.45 22.33 80.87
N LYS A 137 4.48 21.71 82.06
CA LYS A 137 4.20 20.28 82.19
C LYS A 137 2.75 19.93 81.85
N GLU A 138 1.79 20.74 82.32
CA GLU A 138 0.36 20.58 81.99
C GLU A 138 0.15 20.69 80.47
N ILE A 139 0.76 21.69 79.82
CA ILE A 139 0.70 21.85 78.35
C ILE A 139 1.29 20.63 77.64
N LEU A 140 2.44 20.11 78.08
CA LEU A 140 3.06 18.94 77.47
C LEU A 140 2.22 17.66 77.68
N ASP A 141 1.65 17.48 78.87
CA ASP A 141 0.75 16.37 79.17
C ASP A 141 -0.54 16.45 78.33
N GLU A 142 -1.11 17.64 78.13
CA GLU A 142 -2.25 17.89 77.24
C GLU A 142 -1.91 17.63 75.78
N GLN A 143 -0.75 18.10 75.29
CA GLN A 143 -0.29 17.84 73.93
C GLN A 143 -0.07 16.34 73.68
N SER A 144 0.53 15.65 74.64
CA SER A 144 0.74 14.20 74.56
C SER A 144 -0.59 13.44 74.58
N ALA A 145 -1.54 13.85 75.42
CA ALA A 145 -2.89 13.27 75.46
C ALA A 145 -3.65 13.51 74.15
N PHE A 146 -3.62 14.74 73.62
CA PHE A 146 -4.23 15.08 72.35
C PHE A 146 -3.62 14.28 71.18
N ALA A 147 -2.30 14.19 71.11
CA ALA A 147 -1.62 13.39 70.08
C ALA A 147 -1.99 11.91 70.19
N ALA A 148 -2.14 11.39 71.41
CA ALA A 148 -2.59 10.03 71.63
C ALA A 148 -4.04 9.80 71.15
N GLU A 149 -4.94 10.76 71.37
CA GLU A 149 -6.32 10.70 70.85
C GLU A 149 -6.35 10.72 69.31
N GLN A 150 -5.53 11.55 68.67
CA GLN A 150 -5.44 11.58 67.20
C GLN A 150 -4.96 10.25 66.64
N ILE A 151 -3.93 9.65 67.25
CA ILE A 151 -3.42 8.33 66.86
C ILE A 151 -4.48 7.24 67.10
N GLU A 152 -5.21 7.30 68.22
CA GLU A 152 -6.31 6.38 68.52
C GLU A 152 -7.40 6.44 67.44
N ILE A 153 -7.86 7.63 67.07
CA ILE A 153 -8.86 7.83 66.01
C ILE A 153 -8.34 7.29 64.68
N ALA A 154 -7.09 7.56 64.33
CA ALA A 154 -6.48 7.08 63.09
C ALA A 154 -6.39 5.55 63.04
N ILE A 155 -6.02 4.91 64.15
CA ILE A 155 -5.98 3.44 64.26
C ILE A 155 -7.39 2.86 64.16
N GLN A 156 -8.37 3.42 64.86
CA GLN A 156 -9.76 2.98 64.78
C GLN A 156 -10.32 3.10 63.36
N SER A 157 -9.99 4.18 62.64
CA SER A 157 -10.39 4.35 61.23
C SER A 157 -9.85 3.21 60.36
N ILE A 158 -8.57 2.85 60.53
CA ILE A 158 -7.96 1.76 59.75
C ILE A 158 -8.54 0.40 60.15
N GLU A 159 -8.72 0.15 61.44
CA GLU A 159 -9.33 -1.10 61.93
C GLU A 159 -10.75 -1.28 61.37
N LYS A 160 -11.53 -0.18 61.32
CA LYS A 160 -12.86 -0.18 60.71
C LYS A 160 -12.80 -0.45 59.21
N GLU A 161 -11.90 0.21 58.48
CA GLU A 161 -11.69 -0.03 57.04
C GLU A 161 -11.27 -1.47 56.73
N ILE A 162 -10.49 -2.10 57.62
CA ILE A 162 -10.12 -3.52 57.49
C ILE A 162 -11.30 -4.44 57.79
N ALA A 163 -12.16 -4.08 58.75
CA ALA A 163 -13.36 -4.86 59.07
C ALA A 163 -14.43 -4.77 57.97
N GLU A 164 -14.56 -3.61 57.34
CA GLU A 164 -15.52 -3.31 56.26
C GLU A 164 -14.93 -3.54 54.86
N PHE A 165 -13.83 -4.31 54.76
CA PHE A 165 -13.04 -4.47 53.53
C PHE A 165 -13.90 -4.83 52.31
N ASP A 166 -14.73 -5.86 52.41
CA ASP A 166 -15.52 -6.35 51.27
C ASP A 166 -16.55 -5.31 50.78
N GLN A 167 -17.15 -4.56 51.71
CA GLN A 167 -18.11 -3.50 51.39
C GLN A 167 -17.44 -2.33 50.67
N ILE A 168 -16.23 -1.96 51.09
CA ILE A 168 -15.46 -0.88 50.47
C ILE A 168 -15.02 -1.29 49.06
N ILE A 169 -14.63 -2.56 48.86
CA ILE A 169 -14.25 -3.09 47.54
C ILE A 169 -15.42 -3.03 46.56
N GLU A 170 -16.65 -3.32 47.00
CA GLU A 170 -17.85 -3.23 46.15
C GLU A 170 -18.16 -1.80 45.71
N GLN A 171 -17.91 -0.82 46.58
CA GLN A 171 -18.13 0.60 46.29
C GLN A 171 -17.03 1.21 45.42
N LEU A 172 -15.84 0.62 45.40
CA LEU A 172 -14.72 1.12 44.62
C LEU A 172 -14.91 0.83 43.12
N PRO A 173 -14.69 1.85 42.25
CA PRO A 173 -14.75 1.65 40.81
C PRO A 173 -13.66 0.68 40.35
N LEU A 174 -13.96 -0.08 39.30
CA LEU A 174 -12.98 -0.97 38.69
C LEU A 174 -11.91 -0.14 37.97
N PRO A 175 -10.62 -0.50 38.06
CA PRO A 175 -9.57 0.15 37.30
C PRO A 175 -9.82 0.00 35.80
N GLU A 176 -9.82 1.13 35.07
CA GLU A 176 -9.87 1.10 33.62
C GLU A 176 -8.51 0.72 33.07
N PHE A 177 -8.47 -0.38 32.30
CA PHE A 177 -7.31 -0.74 31.52
C PHE A 177 -7.63 -0.46 30.06
N ALA A 178 -6.81 0.36 29.41
CA ALA A 178 -6.84 0.55 27.96
C ALA A 178 -6.24 -0.71 27.30
N MET A 179 -7.00 -1.81 27.29
CA MET A 179 -6.59 -3.07 26.68
C MET A 179 -7.57 -3.45 25.57
N ASP A 180 -7.20 -3.11 24.35
CA ASP A 180 -7.86 -3.60 23.14
C ASP A 180 -7.14 -4.85 22.59
N SER A 181 -6.64 -5.72 23.48
CA SER A 181 -6.01 -6.98 23.07
C SER A 181 -7.03 -8.12 23.14
N PRO A 182 -7.34 -8.80 22.02
CA PRO A 182 -8.25 -9.94 22.02
C PRO A 182 -7.75 -11.11 22.87
N PHE A 183 -6.43 -11.21 23.08
CA PHE A 183 -5.80 -12.27 23.88
C PHE A 183 -6.11 -12.14 25.39
N PHE A 184 -6.23 -10.90 25.91
CA PHE A 184 -6.43 -10.64 27.34
C PHE A 184 -7.87 -10.28 27.72
N GLN A 185 -8.76 -10.11 26.76
CA GLN A 185 -10.14 -9.66 27.01
C GLN A 185 -10.91 -10.61 27.95
N GLY A 186 -10.65 -11.93 27.87
CA GLY A 186 -11.26 -12.92 28.77
C GLY A 186 -10.74 -12.93 30.21
N LYS A 187 -9.55 -12.35 30.46
CA LYS A 187 -8.91 -12.29 31.80
C LYS A 187 -8.85 -10.88 32.38
N GLN A 188 -9.36 -9.89 31.66
CA GLN A 188 -9.36 -8.49 32.10
C GLN A 188 -10.10 -8.31 33.43
N SER A 189 -11.24 -8.97 33.61
CA SER A 189 -12.03 -8.91 34.85
C SER A 189 -11.26 -9.44 36.06
N PHE A 190 -10.49 -10.53 35.89
CA PHE A 190 -9.62 -11.09 36.92
C PHE A 190 -8.58 -10.06 37.38
N TYR A 191 -7.85 -9.46 36.44
CA TYR A 191 -6.85 -8.44 36.77
C TYR A 191 -7.45 -7.17 37.38
N GLN A 192 -8.61 -6.74 36.91
CA GLN A 192 -9.29 -5.55 37.45
C GLN A 192 -9.73 -5.76 38.90
N GLN A 193 -10.28 -6.94 39.20
CA GLN A 193 -10.71 -7.30 40.55
C GLN A 193 -9.53 -7.35 41.51
N ILE A 194 -8.45 -8.07 41.15
CA ILE A 194 -7.30 -8.15 42.05
C ILE A 194 -6.59 -6.80 42.17
N GLN A 195 -6.47 -6.02 41.09
CA GLN A 195 -5.85 -4.69 41.18
C GLN A 195 -6.67 -3.73 42.05
N ARG A 196 -8.01 -3.84 42.05
CA ARG A 196 -8.88 -3.10 42.97
C ARG A 196 -8.60 -3.46 44.43
N GLU A 197 -8.50 -4.76 44.73
CA GLU A 197 -8.13 -5.23 46.08
C GLU A 197 -6.73 -4.78 46.49
N LEU A 198 -5.75 -4.89 45.59
CA LEU A 198 -4.38 -4.46 45.84
C LEU A 198 -4.27 -2.96 46.06
N ASN A 199 -5.03 -2.13 45.35
CA ASN A 199 -5.03 -0.68 45.56
C ASN A 199 -5.50 -0.33 46.98
N LEU A 200 -6.56 -0.97 47.47
CA LEU A 200 -7.05 -0.75 48.84
C LEU A 200 -6.02 -1.24 49.88
N LEU A 201 -5.49 -2.44 49.72
CA LEU A 201 -4.48 -3.01 50.61
C LEU A 201 -3.16 -2.22 50.61
N ASN A 202 -2.76 -1.65 49.47
CA ASN A 202 -1.58 -0.77 49.36
C ASN A 202 -1.79 0.51 50.19
N THR A 203 -2.97 1.13 50.09
CA THR A 203 -3.34 2.31 50.88
C THR A 203 -3.33 2.00 52.37
N GLN A 204 -3.96 0.89 52.78
CA GLN A 204 -3.98 0.45 54.18
C GLN A 204 -2.57 0.17 54.71
N ALA A 205 -1.75 -0.55 53.95
CA ALA A 205 -0.36 -0.85 54.31
C ALA A 205 0.48 0.42 54.47
N SER A 206 0.32 1.40 53.57
CA SER A 206 0.99 2.69 53.64
C SER A 206 0.59 3.46 54.91
N ARG A 207 -0.70 3.52 55.23
CA ARG A 207 -1.22 4.20 56.44
C ARG A 207 -0.73 3.53 57.72
N ILE A 208 -0.72 2.20 57.79
CA ILE A 208 -0.16 1.46 58.94
C ILE A 208 1.32 1.80 59.14
N ASN A 209 2.12 1.80 58.06
CA ASN A 209 3.54 2.13 58.14
C ASN A 209 3.78 3.61 58.51
N ALA A 210 2.96 4.52 58.00
CA ALA A 210 3.01 5.94 58.37
C ALA A 210 2.72 6.14 59.87
N LEU A 211 1.65 5.51 60.39
CA LEU A 211 1.32 5.58 61.81
C LEU A 211 2.38 4.95 62.71
N ARG A 212 3.01 3.84 62.29
CA ARG A 212 4.16 3.28 63.02
C ARG A 212 5.31 4.30 63.12
N LYS A 213 5.64 4.98 62.01
CA LYS A 213 6.70 6.02 61.99
C LYS A 213 6.31 7.23 62.84
N GLU A 214 5.05 7.65 62.81
CA GLU A 214 4.53 8.75 63.62
C GLU A 214 4.56 8.42 65.11
N LEU A 215 4.10 7.24 65.50
CA LEU A 215 4.08 6.76 66.88
C LEU A 215 5.48 6.67 67.51
N ILE A 216 6.51 6.36 66.71
CA ILE A 216 7.90 6.42 67.14
C ILE A 216 8.29 7.85 67.51
N LYS A 217 7.95 8.82 66.66
CA LYS A 217 8.34 10.24 66.79
C LYS A 217 7.57 10.99 67.87
N THR A 218 6.27 10.70 68.05
CA THR A 218 5.41 11.40 69.00
C THR A 218 5.80 11.08 70.44
N GLU A 219 6.01 12.09 71.28
CA GLU A 219 6.33 11.87 72.69
C GLU A 219 5.08 11.47 73.50
N MET A 220 5.14 10.29 74.10
CA MET A 220 4.01 9.69 74.81
C MET A 220 4.50 8.63 75.80
N ARG A 221 3.69 8.36 76.82
CA ARG A 221 3.93 7.29 77.79
C ARG A 221 4.14 5.96 77.07
N VAL A 222 5.25 5.28 77.42
CA VAL A 222 5.67 4.01 76.77
C VAL A 222 4.58 2.94 76.79
N ARG A 223 3.83 2.80 77.89
CA ARG A 223 2.72 1.85 77.98
C ARG A 223 1.65 2.08 76.90
N GLN A 224 1.33 3.33 76.62
CA GLN A 224 0.33 3.70 75.61
C GLN A 224 0.88 3.50 74.19
N LYS A 225 2.17 3.84 73.96
CA LYS A 225 2.86 3.50 72.71
C LYS A 225 2.83 2.00 72.41
N ASN A 226 3.14 1.17 73.39
CA ASN A 226 3.15 -0.28 73.22
C ASN A 226 1.76 -0.83 72.84
N LYS A 227 0.69 -0.30 73.46
CA LYS A 227 -0.69 -0.65 73.10
C LYS A 227 -1.00 -0.31 71.63
N PHE A 228 -0.59 0.88 71.16
CA PHE A 228 -0.78 1.26 69.76
C PHE A 228 0.05 0.43 68.79
N PHE A 229 1.30 0.10 69.12
CA PHE A 229 2.12 -0.80 68.30
C PHE A 229 1.51 -2.20 68.20
N GLN A 230 0.95 -2.73 69.28
CA GLN A 230 0.28 -4.03 69.26
C GLN A 230 -0.92 -4.03 68.31
N ARG A 231 -1.79 -3.02 68.40
CA ARG A 231 -2.95 -2.87 67.49
C ARG A 231 -2.54 -2.68 66.03
N LEU A 232 -1.52 -1.85 65.77
CA LEU A 232 -0.95 -1.70 64.43
C LEU A 232 -0.27 -2.98 63.92
N SER A 233 0.14 -3.89 64.81
CA SER A 233 0.65 -5.21 64.44
C SER A 233 -0.49 -6.13 64.05
N GLU A 234 -1.55 -6.21 64.86
CA GLU A 234 -2.76 -6.99 64.57
C GLU A 234 -3.45 -6.55 63.26
N ALA A 235 -3.52 -5.24 63.00
CA ALA A 235 -4.01 -4.70 61.73
C ALA A 235 -3.08 -5.08 60.57
N GLY A 236 -1.76 -5.02 60.79
CA GLY A 236 -0.75 -5.42 59.82
C GLY A 236 -0.83 -6.90 59.45
N ASP A 237 -1.05 -7.78 60.42
CA ASP A 237 -1.13 -9.23 60.22
C ASP A 237 -2.31 -9.64 59.32
N LYS A 238 -3.34 -8.79 59.23
CA LYS A 238 -4.47 -8.98 58.29
C LYS A 238 -4.15 -8.47 56.87
N VAL A 239 -3.45 -7.34 56.77
CA VAL A 239 -3.23 -6.63 55.50
C VAL A 239 -2.01 -7.17 54.74
N PHE A 240 -0.85 -7.31 55.41
CA PHE A 240 0.42 -7.64 54.74
C PHE A 240 0.42 -9.04 54.10
N PRO A 241 -0.09 -10.11 54.74
CA PRO A 241 -0.12 -11.44 54.11
C PRO A 241 -1.07 -11.51 52.91
N ARG A 242 -2.28 -10.92 53.03
CA ARG A 242 -3.26 -10.88 51.93
C ARG A 242 -2.70 -10.13 50.72
N ARG A 243 -2.09 -8.97 50.95
CA ARG A 243 -1.38 -8.19 49.92
C ARG A 243 -0.29 -9.02 49.24
N LYS A 244 0.56 -9.71 50.01
CA LYS A 244 1.65 -10.54 49.47
C LYS A 244 1.12 -11.68 48.59
N ASN A 245 0.03 -12.32 49.00
CA ASN A 245 -0.57 -13.42 48.26
C ASN A 245 -1.20 -12.94 46.95
N LEU A 246 -1.95 -11.84 46.97
CA LEU A 246 -2.53 -11.26 45.76
C LEU A 246 -1.47 -10.76 44.77
N ILE A 247 -0.37 -10.17 45.25
CA ILE A 247 0.77 -9.80 44.39
C ILE A 247 1.35 -11.04 43.72
N LYS A 248 1.51 -12.15 44.45
CA LYS A 248 1.99 -13.42 43.86
C LYS A 248 1.02 -13.95 42.82
N GLU A 249 -0.27 -14.00 43.13
CA GLU A 249 -1.31 -14.49 42.24
C GLU A 249 -1.37 -13.71 40.91
N VAL A 250 -1.37 -12.38 40.97
CA VAL A 250 -1.32 -11.54 39.76
C VAL A 250 -0.01 -11.72 39.01
N SER A 251 1.11 -11.84 39.72
CA SER A 251 2.43 -12.03 39.12
C SER A 251 2.54 -13.35 38.37
N ASP A 252 2.10 -14.44 38.97
CA ASP A 252 2.16 -15.79 38.40
C ASP A 252 1.15 -15.92 37.25
N GLY A 253 -0.07 -15.38 37.42
CA GLY A 253 -1.07 -15.33 36.35
C GLY A 253 -0.57 -14.54 35.14
N PHE A 254 0.02 -13.36 35.36
CA PHE A 254 0.55 -12.53 34.27
C PHE A 254 1.75 -13.17 33.55
N LEU A 255 2.63 -13.86 34.28
CA LEU A 255 3.71 -14.63 33.65
C LEU A 255 3.17 -15.77 32.80
N SER A 256 2.20 -16.53 33.31
CA SER A 256 1.56 -17.62 32.57
C SER A 256 0.89 -17.12 31.30
N ASP A 257 0.27 -15.95 31.33
CA ASP A 257 -0.41 -15.38 30.17
C ASP A 257 0.57 -14.88 29.12
N ILE A 258 1.70 -14.31 29.55
CA ILE A 258 2.79 -13.95 28.63
C ILE A 258 3.38 -15.20 27.99
N ASP A 259 3.57 -16.27 28.76
CA ASP A 259 4.10 -17.52 28.20
C ASP A 259 3.12 -18.12 27.20
N ALA A 260 1.83 -18.14 27.50
CA ALA A 260 0.80 -18.57 26.55
C ALA A 260 0.78 -17.69 25.28
N PHE A 261 0.96 -16.37 25.42
CA PHE A 261 1.07 -15.45 24.28
C PHE A 261 2.29 -15.78 23.41
N ILE A 262 3.45 -15.98 24.02
CA ILE A 262 4.68 -16.31 23.31
C ILE A 262 4.54 -17.67 22.60
N GLU A 263 3.96 -18.66 23.27
CA GLU A 263 3.73 -19.97 22.67
C GLU A 263 2.77 -19.90 21.48
N ALA A 264 1.67 -19.16 21.59
CA ALA A 264 0.68 -19.04 20.51
C ALA A 264 1.21 -18.31 19.27
N TYR A 265 2.00 -17.24 19.45
CA TYR A 265 2.40 -16.38 18.33
C TYR A 265 3.82 -16.58 17.81
N PHE A 266 4.72 -17.21 18.59
CA PHE A 266 6.13 -17.36 18.23
C PHE A 266 6.59 -18.81 18.02
N LYS A 267 5.93 -19.83 18.58
CA LYS A 267 6.38 -21.25 18.41
C LYS A 267 5.97 -21.88 17.08
N GLU A 268 4.78 -21.63 16.54
CA GLU A 268 4.30 -22.25 15.29
C GLU A 268 4.80 -21.51 14.02
N GLY A 269 5.83 -20.67 14.18
CA GLY A 269 6.25 -19.70 13.18
C GLY A 269 5.33 -18.47 13.22
N ILE A 270 5.88 -17.28 12.92
CA ILE A 270 5.09 -16.04 12.79
C ILE A 270 4.33 -16.11 11.46
N ALA A 271 3.41 -17.07 11.40
CA ALA A 271 2.60 -17.38 10.25
C ALA A 271 1.43 -16.39 10.25
N GLU A 272 1.35 -15.63 9.16
CA GLU A 272 0.18 -14.85 8.72
C GLU A 272 -0.25 -13.64 9.56
N HIS A 273 0.13 -13.52 10.83
CA HIS A 273 -0.24 -12.37 11.64
C HIS A 273 0.59 -11.13 11.26
N SER A 274 -0.07 -9.99 11.15
CA SER A 274 0.59 -8.72 10.83
C SER A 274 1.65 -8.44 11.89
N LEU A 275 2.94 -8.39 11.50
CA LEU A 275 4.06 -8.03 12.38
C LEU A 275 3.78 -6.72 13.14
N PHE A 276 2.99 -5.83 12.54
CA PHE A 276 2.51 -4.60 13.15
C PHE A 276 1.52 -4.84 14.32
N ALA A 277 0.59 -5.78 14.19
CA ALA A 277 -0.37 -6.10 15.25
C ALA A 277 0.35 -6.69 16.48
N LEU A 278 1.25 -7.66 16.26
CA LEU A 278 2.07 -8.25 17.33
C LEU A 278 2.94 -7.22 18.05
N ARG A 279 3.45 -6.22 17.30
CA ARG A 279 4.22 -5.11 17.87
C ARG A 279 3.39 -4.24 18.81
N GLU A 280 2.18 -3.87 18.39
CA GLU A 280 1.28 -3.09 19.24
C GLU A 280 0.80 -3.92 20.46
N GLU A 281 0.55 -5.22 20.29
CA GLU A 281 0.24 -6.11 21.41
C GLU A 281 1.37 -6.18 22.43
N ILE A 282 2.63 -6.36 22.01
CA ILE A 282 3.78 -6.35 22.93
C ILE A 282 3.87 -5.03 23.70
N LYS A 283 3.65 -3.88 23.04
CA LYS A 283 3.62 -2.57 23.72
C LYS A 283 2.50 -2.50 24.74
N MET A 284 1.31 -2.98 24.40
CA MET A 284 0.17 -3.01 25.31
C MET A 284 0.49 -3.88 26.53
N LEU A 285 1.10 -5.05 26.35
CA LEU A 285 1.52 -5.93 27.45
C LEU A 285 2.59 -5.30 28.33
N GLN A 286 3.57 -4.62 27.73
CA GLN A 286 4.58 -3.87 28.48
C GLN A 286 3.98 -2.66 29.23
N GLY A 287 2.97 -2.00 28.66
CA GLY A 287 2.20 -0.95 29.33
C GLY A 287 1.39 -1.51 30.49
N PHE A 288 0.73 -2.64 30.29
CA PHE A 288 -0.09 -3.31 31.28
C PHE A 288 0.74 -3.80 32.47
N ALA A 289 1.93 -4.37 32.22
CA ALA A 289 2.88 -4.75 33.25
C ALA A 289 3.30 -3.59 34.17
N LYS A 290 3.23 -2.33 33.70
CA LYS A 290 3.53 -1.14 34.53
C LYS A 290 2.37 -0.70 35.41
N ILE A 291 1.14 -1.01 34.99
CA ILE A 291 -0.09 -0.66 35.71
C ILE A 291 -0.35 -1.69 36.81
N LEU A 292 -0.10 -2.97 36.52
CA LEU A 292 -0.27 -4.05 37.47
C LEU A 292 0.75 -3.95 38.62
N THR A 293 0.29 -4.24 39.84
CA THR A 293 1.16 -4.39 41.01
C THR A 293 1.82 -5.78 40.99
N LEU A 294 2.88 -5.90 40.21
CA LEU A 294 3.66 -7.14 40.04
C LEU A 294 4.84 -7.19 41.01
N ASN A 295 5.30 -8.41 41.31
CA ASN A 295 6.58 -8.62 41.96
C ASN A 295 7.74 -8.31 41.00
N THR A 296 8.92 -7.97 41.54
CA THR A 296 10.09 -7.56 40.73
C THR A 296 10.54 -8.66 39.76
N PHE A 297 10.41 -9.93 40.13
CA PHE A 297 10.80 -11.05 39.29
C PHE A 297 9.89 -11.19 38.05
N ALA A 298 8.57 -11.11 38.26
CA ALA A 298 7.57 -11.20 37.20
C ALA A 298 7.65 -10.01 36.26
N PHE A 299 7.81 -8.80 36.78
CA PHE A 299 8.01 -7.59 35.97
C PHE A 299 9.28 -7.67 35.11
N THR A 300 10.42 -8.09 35.68
CA THR A 300 11.67 -8.19 34.92
C THR A 300 11.63 -9.33 33.90
N THR A 301 11.10 -10.49 34.28
CA THR A 301 11.01 -11.66 33.38
C THR A 301 10.06 -11.41 32.22
N SER A 302 8.85 -10.92 32.49
CA SER A 302 7.88 -10.53 31.45
C SER A 302 8.47 -9.50 30.48
N ARG A 303 9.10 -8.45 31.00
CA ARG A 303 9.75 -7.42 30.19
C ARG A 303 10.83 -8.00 29.29
N THR A 304 11.73 -8.83 29.84
CA THR A 304 12.83 -9.44 29.08
C THR A 304 12.29 -10.32 27.96
N ARG A 305 11.32 -11.20 28.26
CA ARG A 305 10.70 -12.10 27.27
C ARG A 305 10.01 -11.32 26.14
N LEU A 306 9.19 -10.34 26.49
CA LEU A 306 8.52 -9.47 25.51
C LEU A 306 9.51 -8.65 24.67
N SER A 307 10.62 -8.19 25.27
CA SER A 307 11.71 -7.54 24.54
C SER A 307 12.43 -8.47 23.56
N THR A 308 12.64 -9.74 23.91
CA THR A 308 13.20 -10.73 22.99
C THR A 308 12.27 -10.96 21.79
N CYS A 309 10.97 -11.16 22.03
CA CYS A 309 9.95 -11.29 20.99
C CYS A 309 9.90 -10.06 20.06
N TRP A 310 10.02 -8.87 20.63
CA TRP A 310 10.08 -7.62 19.87
C TRP A 310 11.32 -7.54 18.95
N ASP A 311 12.47 -8.00 19.44
CA ASP A 311 13.70 -8.02 18.64
C ASP A 311 13.64 -9.07 17.51
N GLU A 312 12.95 -10.20 17.73
CA GLU A 312 12.66 -11.19 16.69
C GLU A 312 11.75 -10.61 15.59
N ILE A 313 10.67 -9.91 15.96
CA ILE A 313 9.82 -9.19 15.00
C ILE A 313 10.63 -8.19 14.19
N LYS A 314 11.50 -7.40 14.84
CA LYS A 314 12.38 -6.44 14.15
C LYS A 314 13.33 -7.11 13.16
N LYS A 315 13.88 -8.28 13.50
CA LYS A 315 14.76 -9.05 12.59
C LYS A 315 13.97 -9.50 11.36
N LEU A 316 12.79 -10.07 11.54
CA LEU A 316 11.93 -10.51 10.44
C LEU A 316 11.43 -9.34 9.57
N GLU A 317 11.11 -8.19 10.16
CA GLU A 317 10.78 -6.97 9.39
C GLU A 317 11.96 -6.51 8.54
N LYS A 318 13.18 -6.56 9.09
CA LYS A 318 14.40 -6.19 8.38
C LYS A 318 14.69 -7.17 7.23
N GLU A 319 14.47 -8.46 7.43
CA GLU A 319 14.59 -9.49 6.40
C GLU A 319 13.54 -9.30 5.31
N ARG A 320 12.25 -9.17 5.65
CA ARG A 320 11.18 -8.86 4.67
C ARG A 320 11.41 -7.55 3.93
N LYS A 321 12.07 -6.56 4.55
CA LYS A 321 12.44 -5.30 3.88
C LYS A 321 13.59 -5.50 2.91
N LYS A 322 14.59 -6.31 3.26
CA LYS A 322 15.70 -6.69 2.37
C LYS A 322 15.18 -7.52 1.19
N GLU A 323 14.36 -8.54 1.42
CA GLU A 323 13.74 -9.34 0.37
C GLU A 323 12.92 -8.47 -0.58
N ARG A 324 12.07 -7.58 -0.06
CA ARG A 324 11.34 -6.61 -0.89
C ARG A 324 12.25 -5.64 -1.65
N SER A 325 13.41 -5.28 -1.09
CA SER A 325 14.41 -4.45 -1.79
C SER A 325 15.04 -5.21 -2.95
N ILE A 326 15.47 -6.46 -2.72
CA ILE A 326 16.05 -7.34 -3.73
C ILE A 326 15.03 -7.62 -4.83
N GLN A 327 13.77 -7.92 -4.48
CA GLN A 327 12.69 -8.09 -5.46
C GLN A 327 12.44 -6.81 -6.26
N ARG A 328 12.46 -5.61 -5.65
CA ARG A 328 12.33 -4.36 -6.38
C ARG A 328 13.50 -4.09 -7.32
N GLU A 329 14.72 -4.39 -6.89
CA GLU A 329 15.91 -4.29 -7.74
C GLU A 329 15.83 -5.26 -8.92
N ALA A 330 15.41 -6.50 -8.67
CA ALA A 330 15.15 -7.49 -9.72
C ALA A 330 14.05 -7.01 -10.68
N PHE A 331 12.92 -6.51 -10.18
CA PHE A 331 11.84 -5.95 -11.01
C PHE A 331 12.34 -4.79 -11.86
N LYS A 332 13.20 -3.92 -11.30
CA LYS A 332 13.76 -2.79 -12.03
C LYS A 332 14.69 -3.23 -13.15
N GLN A 333 15.65 -4.13 -12.86
CA GLN A 333 16.56 -4.70 -13.86
C GLN A 333 15.79 -5.40 -14.98
N ASN A 334 14.85 -6.27 -14.61
CA ASN A 334 13.97 -6.97 -15.54
C ASN A 334 13.13 -6.00 -16.41
N THR A 335 12.65 -4.90 -15.83
CA THR A 335 11.90 -3.88 -16.58
C THR A 335 12.79 -3.13 -17.57
N GLU A 336 14.02 -2.79 -17.18
CA GLU A 336 15.01 -2.15 -18.06
C GLU A 336 15.38 -3.06 -19.23
N GLU A 337 15.57 -4.36 -19.00
CA GLU A 337 15.84 -5.35 -20.05
C GLU A 337 14.68 -5.48 -21.05
N VAL A 338 13.44 -5.56 -20.58
CA VAL A 338 12.26 -5.64 -21.46
C VAL A 338 12.06 -4.31 -22.21
N LEU A 339 12.27 -3.16 -21.55
CA LEU A 339 12.21 -1.85 -22.22
C LEU A 339 13.23 -1.73 -23.33
N ALA A 340 14.47 -2.22 -23.13
CA ALA A 340 15.49 -2.22 -24.18
C ALA A 340 15.02 -3.02 -25.40
N LYS A 341 14.45 -4.22 -25.21
CA LYS A 341 13.89 -5.03 -26.31
C LYS A 341 12.72 -4.34 -27.02
N ILE A 342 11.86 -3.64 -26.28
CA ILE A 342 10.76 -2.83 -26.85
C ILE A 342 11.32 -1.65 -27.67
N GLN A 343 12.38 -0.99 -27.21
CA GLN A 343 13.03 0.10 -27.93
C GLN A 343 13.73 -0.39 -29.20
N GLU A 344 14.44 -1.51 -29.15
CA GLU A 344 15.06 -2.17 -30.31
C GLU A 344 14.00 -2.52 -31.37
N LEU A 345 12.86 -3.07 -30.94
CA LEU A 345 11.73 -3.35 -31.83
C LEU A 345 11.17 -2.07 -32.47
N ASN A 346 11.03 -0.99 -31.70
CA ASN A 346 10.56 0.31 -32.22
C ASN A 346 11.54 0.88 -33.27
N GLN A 347 12.85 0.79 -33.02
CA GLN A 347 13.89 1.19 -33.96
C GLN A 347 13.90 0.30 -35.22
N ALA A 348 13.75 -1.01 -35.07
CA ALA A 348 13.67 -1.93 -36.20
C ALA A 348 12.42 -1.65 -37.06
N PHE A 349 11.29 -1.35 -36.44
CA PHE A 349 10.06 -0.98 -37.15
C PHE A 349 10.16 0.36 -37.88
N ASP A 350 10.83 1.35 -37.29
CA ASP A 350 11.13 2.63 -37.97
C ASP A 350 12.14 2.41 -39.11
N GLY A 351 13.05 1.42 -39.00
CA GLY A 351 13.98 0.98 -40.04
C GLY A 351 13.38 0.18 -41.20
N GLY A 352 12.05 -0.03 -41.23
CA GLY A 352 11.35 -0.65 -42.35
C GLY A 352 11.01 -2.13 -42.18
N LEU A 353 10.98 -2.65 -40.94
CA LEU A 353 10.51 -4.01 -40.67
C LEU A 353 9.05 -4.20 -41.14
N SER A 354 8.75 -5.37 -41.71
CA SER A 354 7.40 -5.75 -42.11
C SER A 354 6.45 -5.77 -40.90
N ALA A 355 5.20 -5.39 -41.11
CA ALA A 355 4.16 -5.42 -40.07
C ALA A 355 3.97 -6.83 -39.47
N ALA A 356 4.14 -7.89 -40.28
CA ALA A 356 4.02 -9.28 -39.81
C ALA A 356 5.16 -9.67 -38.86
N ASP A 357 6.39 -9.29 -39.17
CA ASP A 357 7.57 -9.56 -38.33
C ASP A 357 7.53 -8.74 -37.04
N ALA A 358 6.99 -7.53 -37.10
CA ALA A 358 6.78 -6.69 -35.92
C ALA A 358 5.76 -7.32 -34.93
N TYR A 359 4.67 -7.93 -35.42
CA TYR A 359 3.72 -8.64 -34.56
C TYR A 359 4.34 -9.89 -33.92
N LYS A 360 5.16 -10.64 -34.66
CA LYS A 360 5.85 -11.83 -34.14
C LYS A 360 6.83 -11.45 -33.01
N ASN A 361 7.62 -10.41 -33.22
CA ASN A 361 8.55 -9.93 -32.18
C ASN A 361 7.81 -9.35 -30.96
N ILE A 362 6.63 -8.74 -31.13
CA ILE A 362 5.77 -8.34 -30.01
C ILE A 362 5.29 -9.56 -29.20
N GLU A 363 4.94 -10.66 -29.85
CA GLU A 363 4.57 -11.90 -29.16
C GLU A 363 5.76 -12.50 -28.38
N GLU A 364 6.96 -12.48 -28.96
CA GLU A 364 8.18 -12.92 -28.29
C GLU A 364 8.49 -12.06 -27.05
N ILE A 365 8.31 -10.73 -27.12
CA ILE A 365 8.46 -9.84 -25.96
C ILE A 365 7.39 -10.13 -24.89
N VAL A 366 6.14 -10.37 -25.29
CA VAL A 366 5.05 -10.72 -24.35
C VAL A 366 5.29 -12.07 -23.68
N GLN A 367 5.87 -13.04 -24.39
CA GLN A 367 6.25 -14.33 -23.82
C GLN A 367 7.39 -14.16 -22.80
N HIS A 368 8.39 -13.36 -23.13
CA HIS A 368 9.48 -13.03 -22.20
C HIS A 368 8.98 -12.28 -20.95
N MET A 369 8.00 -11.38 -21.08
CA MET A 369 7.34 -10.72 -19.95
C MET A 369 6.56 -11.69 -19.03
N ARG A 370 6.23 -12.90 -19.48
CA ARG A 370 5.57 -13.93 -18.65
C ARG A 370 6.57 -14.80 -17.90
N GLU A 371 7.77 -14.94 -18.44
CA GLU A 371 8.85 -15.75 -17.86
C GLU A 371 9.64 -14.98 -16.80
N VAL A 372 9.65 -13.65 -16.90
CA VAL A 372 10.41 -12.76 -16.03
C VAL A 372 9.54 -12.19 -14.91
N GLU A 373 10.05 -12.17 -13.68
CA GLU A 373 9.34 -11.58 -12.54
C GLU A 373 9.25 -10.06 -12.67
N LEU A 374 8.04 -9.54 -12.86
CA LEU A 374 7.75 -8.12 -13.02
C LEU A 374 6.64 -7.70 -12.05
N GLY A 375 6.78 -6.50 -11.49
CA GLY A 375 5.74 -5.92 -10.63
C GLY A 375 4.51 -5.44 -11.42
N ARG A 376 3.40 -5.21 -10.71
CA ARG A 376 2.11 -4.82 -11.32
C ARG A 376 2.19 -3.47 -12.04
N HIS A 377 2.98 -2.53 -11.53
CA HIS A 377 3.09 -1.20 -12.11
C HIS A 377 3.99 -1.23 -13.36
N GLU A 378 5.08 -1.97 -13.27
CA GLU A 378 6.07 -2.22 -14.31
C GLU A 378 5.43 -2.95 -15.50
N LEU A 379 4.64 -3.99 -15.25
CA LEU A 379 3.84 -4.68 -16.27
C LEU A 379 2.87 -3.75 -16.99
N LYS A 380 2.25 -2.80 -16.28
CA LYS A 380 1.35 -1.82 -16.88
C LYS A 380 2.11 -0.90 -17.84
N MET A 381 3.24 -0.35 -17.40
CA MET A 381 4.09 0.51 -18.22
C MET A 381 4.57 -0.21 -19.49
N LEU A 382 5.07 -1.44 -19.36
CA LEU A 382 5.54 -2.24 -20.49
C LEU A 382 4.40 -2.58 -21.49
N ARG A 383 3.19 -2.84 -20.99
CA ARG A 383 2.01 -3.05 -21.84
C ARG A 383 1.59 -1.78 -22.59
N ASP A 384 1.62 -0.63 -21.91
CA ASP A 384 1.28 0.66 -22.53
C ASP A 384 2.27 0.98 -23.67
N GLU A 385 3.57 0.71 -23.48
CA GLU A 385 4.58 0.87 -24.53
C GLU A 385 4.41 -0.12 -25.70
N LEU A 386 4.12 -1.39 -25.43
CA LEU A 386 3.80 -2.36 -26.49
C LEU A 386 2.53 -1.94 -27.26
N GLN A 387 1.55 -1.36 -26.57
CA GLN A 387 0.32 -0.87 -27.19
C GLN A 387 0.57 0.37 -28.06
N ASN A 388 1.49 1.25 -27.68
CA ASN A 388 1.95 2.36 -28.53
C ASN A 388 2.54 1.85 -29.85
N ILE A 389 3.38 0.80 -29.80
CA ILE A 389 3.97 0.20 -31.01
C ILE A 389 2.89 -0.49 -31.86
N ARG A 390 1.97 -1.24 -31.26
CA ARG A 390 0.82 -1.83 -31.97
C ARG A 390 0.00 -0.77 -32.70
N LYS A 391 -0.22 0.38 -32.07
CA LYS A 391 -0.93 1.50 -32.68
C LYS A 391 -0.17 2.05 -33.89
N LYS A 392 1.15 2.26 -33.78
CA LYS A 392 2.00 2.67 -34.92
C LYS A 392 1.92 1.68 -36.10
N ILE A 393 1.90 0.37 -35.82
CA ILE A 393 1.76 -0.66 -36.86
C ILE A 393 0.39 -0.58 -37.55
N GLN A 394 -0.68 -0.48 -36.76
CA GLN A 394 -2.04 -0.35 -37.28
C GLN A 394 -2.24 0.93 -38.09
N ASP A 395 -1.66 2.05 -37.65
CA ASP A 395 -1.75 3.32 -38.37
C ASP A 395 -1.01 3.26 -39.71
N LYS A 396 0.19 2.65 -39.79
CA LYS A 396 0.88 2.40 -41.08
C LYS A 396 0.07 1.48 -42.00
N GLN A 397 -0.53 0.40 -41.47
CA GLN A 397 -1.39 -0.49 -42.28
C GLN A 397 -2.64 0.22 -42.80
N LYS A 398 -3.31 1.03 -41.96
CA LYS A 398 -4.47 1.82 -42.39
C LYS A 398 -4.11 2.83 -43.47
N VAL A 399 -2.97 3.51 -43.35
CA VAL A 399 -2.49 4.43 -44.40
C VAL A 399 -2.25 3.67 -45.70
N GLU A 400 -1.63 2.49 -45.66
CA GLU A 400 -1.42 1.67 -46.86
C GLU A 400 -2.74 1.17 -47.48
N ASP A 401 -3.71 0.77 -46.65
CA ASP A 401 -5.04 0.33 -47.11
C ASP A 401 -5.90 1.49 -47.65
N ASP A 402 -5.84 2.67 -47.02
CA ASP A 402 -6.51 3.89 -47.50
C ASP A 402 -5.90 4.37 -48.82
N GLU A 403 -4.59 4.26 -48.99
CA GLU A 403 -3.92 4.50 -50.28
C GLU A 403 -4.36 3.50 -51.36
N ARG A 404 -4.55 2.22 -51.01
CA ARG A 404 -5.08 1.23 -51.95
C ARG A 404 -6.53 1.53 -52.31
N LEU A 405 -7.35 1.93 -51.34
CA LEU A 405 -8.75 2.25 -51.54
C LEU A 405 -8.93 3.51 -52.40
N THR A 406 -8.16 4.56 -52.15
CA THR A 406 -8.18 5.79 -52.97
C THR A 406 -7.72 5.52 -54.40
N ARG A 407 -6.66 4.73 -54.62
CA ARG A 407 -6.25 4.29 -55.96
C ARG A 407 -7.31 3.44 -56.67
N ALA A 408 -8.06 2.61 -55.93
CA ALA A 408 -9.17 1.83 -56.49
C ALA A 408 -10.36 2.74 -56.87
N GLN A 409 -10.73 3.68 -56.00
CA GLN A 409 -11.79 4.64 -56.25
C GLN A 409 -11.48 5.59 -57.42
N GLU A 410 -10.22 6.02 -57.56
CA GLU A 410 -9.79 6.83 -58.71
C GLU A 410 -9.93 6.04 -60.02
N LYS A 411 -9.52 4.76 -60.03
CA LYS A 411 -9.71 3.88 -61.20
C LYS A 411 -11.18 3.69 -61.54
N ASP A 412 -12.05 3.54 -60.54
CA ASP A 412 -13.49 3.36 -60.78
C ASP A 412 -14.17 4.67 -61.22
N ARG A 413 -13.71 5.83 -60.73
CA ARG A 413 -14.19 7.14 -61.20
C ARG A 413 -13.83 7.37 -62.67
N LEU A 414 -12.60 7.04 -63.06
CA LEU A 414 -12.14 7.13 -64.46
C LEU A 414 -12.98 6.21 -65.37
N LYS A 415 -13.27 4.98 -64.93
CA LYS A 415 -14.14 4.05 -65.67
C LYS A 415 -15.55 4.59 -65.87
N ARG A 416 -16.19 5.15 -64.82
CA ARG A 416 -17.54 5.72 -64.92
C ARG A 416 -17.60 6.92 -65.88
N ASN A 417 -16.60 7.81 -65.84
CA ASN A 417 -16.55 8.96 -66.73
C ASN A 417 -16.43 8.54 -68.20
N HIS A 418 -15.61 7.53 -68.51
CA HIS A 418 -15.52 6.99 -69.87
C HIS A 418 -16.82 6.33 -70.35
N LEU A 419 -17.55 5.66 -69.47
CA LEU A 419 -18.84 5.05 -69.80
C LEU A 419 -19.92 6.11 -70.13
N VAL A 420 -19.97 7.20 -69.36
CA VAL A 420 -20.89 8.33 -69.65
C VAL A 420 -20.56 8.98 -70.99
N GLN A 421 -19.27 9.16 -71.30
CA GLN A 421 -18.85 9.77 -72.55
C GLN A 421 -19.19 8.90 -73.77
N LEU A 422 -19.05 7.57 -73.66
CA LEU A 422 -19.49 6.65 -74.71
C LEU A 422 -21.00 6.64 -74.92
N LYS A 423 -21.81 6.74 -73.87
CA LYS A 423 -23.26 6.90 -74.01
C LYS A 423 -23.61 8.20 -74.74
N ALA A 424 -22.92 9.29 -74.43
CA ALA A 424 -23.11 10.57 -75.11
C ALA A 424 -22.69 10.52 -76.60
N ASP A 425 -21.59 9.85 -76.92
CA ASP A 425 -21.12 9.67 -78.30
C ASP A 425 -22.12 8.84 -79.13
N ILE A 426 -22.72 7.79 -78.55
CA ILE A 426 -23.75 6.97 -79.19
C ILE A 426 -25.04 7.77 -79.41
N ASP A 427 -25.48 8.56 -78.42
CA ASP A 427 -26.66 9.42 -78.53
C ASP A 427 -26.48 10.54 -79.57
N ALA A 428 -25.27 11.10 -79.68
CA ALA A 428 -24.94 12.10 -80.70
C ALA A 428 -25.02 11.49 -82.11
N LEU A 429 -24.53 10.26 -82.28
CA LEU A 429 -24.58 9.53 -83.54
C LEU A 429 -26.01 9.16 -83.94
N LEU A 430 -26.83 8.75 -82.96
CA LEU A 430 -28.27 8.54 -83.13
C LEU A 430 -29.04 9.81 -83.47
N LYS A 431 -28.52 11.02 -83.26
CA LYS A 431 -29.18 12.27 -83.68
C LYS A 431 -28.78 12.73 -85.08
N THR A 432 -27.59 12.36 -85.54
CA THR A 432 -27.04 12.80 -86.85
C THR A 432 -27.18 11.77 -87.97
N HIS A 433 -27.77 10.60 -87.69
CA HIS A 433 -27.92 9.49 -88.66
C HIS A 433 -28.77 9.81 -89.91
N GLN A 434 -29.57 10.88 -89.91
CA GLN A 434 -30.40 11.26 -91.07
C GLN A 434 -29.66 12.14 -92.09
N GLU A 435 -28.55 12.78 -91.70
CA GLU A 435 -27.80 13.72 -92.54
C GLU A 435 -26.56 13.09 -93.21
N LYS A 436 -26.17 11.88 -92.80
CA LYS A 436 -24.95 11.20 -93.24
C LYS A 436 -25.22 10.07 -94.23
N SER A 437 -24.24 9.79 -95.09
CA SER A 437 -24.33 8.66 -96.02
C SER A 437 -24.32 7.32 -95.25
N PRO A 438 -24.95 6.26 -95.78
CA PRO A 438 -24.99 4.96 -95.11
C PRO A 438 -23.60 4.34 -94.87
N GLU A 439 -22.59 4.74 -95.66
CA GLU A 439 -21.19 4.30 -95.50
C GLU A 439 -20.51 5.01 -94.31
N GLN A 440 -20.79 6.29 -94.10
CA GLN A 440 -20.23 7.07 -92.98
C GLN A 440 -20.80 6.63 -91.62
N ILE A 441 -22.05 6.18 -91.59
CA ILE A 441 -22.71 5.68 -90.37
C ILE A 441 -22.13 4.31 -89.96
N GLU A 442 -21.74 3.46 -90.91
CA GLU A 442 -21.06 2.20 -90.62
C GLU A 442 -19.64 2.42 -90.08
N GLU A 443 -18.85 3.33 -90.68
CA GLU A 443 -17.50 3.62 -90.20
C GLU A 443 -17.49 4.19 -88.78
N GLU A 444 -18.34 5.17 -88.48
CA GLU A 444 -18.39 5.73 -87.13
C GLU A 444 -18.97 4.75 -86.10
N ARG A 445 -19.88 3.86 -86.52
CA ARG A 445 -20.38 2.76 -85.69
C ARG A 445 -19.28 1.76 -85.37
N ASP A 446 -18.46 1.38 -86.34
CA ASP A 446 -17.36 0.43 -86.12
C ASP A 446 -16.27 1.04 -85.24
N ILE A 447 -16.02 2.36 -85.35
CA ILE A 447 -15.16 3.10 -84.42
C ILE A 447 -15.71 3.05 -82.99
N LEU A 448 -17.02 3.21 -82.79
CA LEU A 448 -17.64 3.11 -81.47
C LEU A 448 -17.62 1.67 -80.92
N ILE A 449 -17.83 0.66 -81.76
CA ILE A 449 -17.71 -0.76 -81.38
C ILE A 449 -16.26 -1.07 -80.96
N GLN A 450 -15.26 -0.56 -81.68
CA GLN A 450 -13.86 -0.72 -81.33
C GLN A 450 -13.54 -0.05 -79.98
N LYS A 451 -14.02 1.18 -79.75
CA LYS A 451 -13.88 1.86 -78.45
C LYS A 451 -14.56 1.11 -77.29
N ILE A 452 -15.70 0.45 -77.54
CA ILE A 452 -16.39 -0.40 -76.54
C ILE A 452 -15.61 -1.70 -76.29
N ALA A 453 -14.97 -2.26 -77.32
CA ALA A 453 -14.15 -3.46 -77.22
C ALA A 453 -12.87 -3.20 -76.41
N ASP A 454 -12.19 -2.09 -76.68
CA ASP A 454 -10.91 -1.71 -76.06
C ASP A 454 -11.05 -1.35 -74.56
N LEU A 455 -12.25 -0.97 -74.11
CA LEU A 455 -12.49 -0.73 -72.69
C LEU A 455 -12.83 -2.01 -71.91
N SER A 456 -12.27 -2.11 -70.71
CA SER A 456 -12.51 -3.19 -69.74
C SER A 456 -13.85 -3.04 -69.00
N LEU A 457 -14.93 -2.81 -69.77
CA LEU A 457 -16.30 -2.69 -69.27
C LEU A 457 -16.89 -4.05 -68.88
N SER A 458 -17.84 -4.05 -67.95
CA SER A 458 -18.60 -5.24 -67.57
C SER A 458 -19.38 -5.80 -68.77
N LYS A 459 -19.60 -7.13 -68.79
CA LYS A 459 -20.38 -7.80 -69.84
C LYS A 459 -21.78 -7.19 -70.02
N SER A 460 -22.41 -6.74 -68.92
CA SER A 460 -23.71 -6.08 -68.95
C SER A 460 -23.65 -4.67 -69.57
N GLU A 461 -22.57 -3.92 -69.32
CA GLU A 461 -22.37 -2.56 -69.82
C GLU A 461 -22.03 -2.56 -71.31
N LYS A 462 -21.22 -3.53 -71.77
CA LYS A 462 -20.96 -3.75 -73.20
C LYS A 462 -22.25 -4.07 -73.95
N GLN A 463 -23.08 -4.96 -73.39
CA GLN A 463 -24.38 -5.30 -73.98
C GLN A 463 -25.35 -4.12 -74.03
N GLU A 464 -25.34 -3.24 -73.03
CA GLU A 464 -26.19 -2.04 -73.02
C GLU A 464 -25.77 -1.05 -74.12
N LEU A 465 -24.46 -0.79 -74.27
CA LEU A 465 -23.92 0.09 -75.32
C LEU A 465 -24.13 -0.50 -76.72
N GLU A 466 -23.96 -1.81 -76.90
CA GLU A 466 -24.26 -2.50 -78.16
C GLU A 466 -25.76 -2.45 -78.51
N ARG A 467 -26.65 -2.54 -77.50
CA ARG A 467 -28.09 -2.40 -77.71
C ARG A 467 -28.45 -1.00 -78.22
N LEU A 468 -27.79 0.04 -77.71
CA LEU A 468 -27.99 1.42 -78.16
C LEU A 468 -27.51 1.65 -79.61
N LEU A 469 -26.57 0.85 -80.11
CA LEU A 469 -26.10 0.90 -81.51
C LEU A 469 -26.95 0.08 -82.49
N LYS A 470 -27.92 -0.71 -82.02
CA LYS A 470 -28.76 -1.57 -82.87
C LYS A 470 -29.70 -0.80 -83.81
N PRO A 471 -30.38 0.29 -83.39
CA PRO A 471 -31.23 1.09 -84.27
C PRO A 471 -30.50 1.66 -85.49
N LEU A 472 -29.22 2.00 -85.35
CA LEU A 472 -28.38 2.49 -86.47
C LEU A 472 -28.13 1.39 -87.51
N ARG A 473 -27.99 0.13 -87.08
CA ARG A 473 -27.85 -1.02 -87.98
C ARG A 473 -29.15 -1.25 -88.76
N ASP A 474 -30.28 -1.14 -88.07
CA ASP A 474 -31.59 -1.36 -88.68
C ASP A 474 -31.87 -0.27 -89.73
N TYR A 475 -31.50 0.99 -89.47
CA TYR A 475 -31.59 2.10 -90.44
C TYR A 475 -30.71 1.87 -91.70
N VAL A 476 -29.46 1.43 -91.54
CA VAL A 476 -28.57 1.13 -92.68
C VAL A 476 -29.11 -0.05 -93.51
N ALA A 477 -29.73 -1.04 -92.86
CA ALA A 477 -30.35 -2.16 -93.56
C ALA A 477 -31.57 -1.72 -94.38
N GLU A 478 -32.42 -0.85 -93.82
CA GLU A 478 -33.63 -0.32 -94.47
C GLU A 478 -33.30 0.55 -95.69
N VAL A 479 -32.24 1.38 -95.62
CA VAL A 479 -31.74 2.16 -96.76
C VAL A 479 -31.19 1.27 -97.87
N ARG A 480 -30.49 0.18 -97.53
CA ARG A 480 -29.97 -0.79 -98.52
C ARG A 480 -31.07 -1.63 -99.16
N GLU A 481 -32.11 -1.98 -98.40
CA GLU A 481 -33.25 -2.74 -98.90
C GLU A 481 -34.06 -1.90 -99.91
N ASN A 482 -34.26 -0.61 -99.63
CA ASN A 482 -34.86 0.33 -100.57
C ASN A 482 -34.03 0.50 -101.85
N ALA A 483 -32.70 0.47 -101.77
CA ALA A 483 -31.83 0.50 -102.95
C ALA A 483 -31.91 -0.79 -103.79
N LEU A 484 -32.12 -1.96 -103.15
CA LEU A 484 -32.28 -3.26 -103.83
C LEU A 484 -33.65 -3.44 -104.48
N LEU A 485 -34.69 -2.81 -103.92
CA LEU A 485 -36.04 -2.80 -104.49
C LEU A 485 -36.15 -1.97 -105.78
N ALA A 486 -35.20 -1.07 -106.05
CA ALA A 486 -35.17 -0.22 -107.24
C ALA A 486 -34.60 -0.89 -108.52
N LEU A 487 -34.15 -2.15 -108.46
CA LEU A 487 -33.63 -2.87 -109.65
C LEU A 487 -34.73 -3.57 -110.46
N SER A 488 -34.65 -3.42 -111.80
CA SER A 488 -35.46 -4.11 -112.81
C SER A 488 -35.27 -5.64 -112.79
N ASP A 489 -36.33 -6.40 -113.05
CA ASP A 489 -36.34 -7.88 -112.97
C ASP A 489 -35.40 -8.56 -113.99
N ASP A 490 -35.12 -7.92 -115.13
CA ASP A 490 -34.21 -8.44 -116.15
C ASP A 490 -32.74 -8.41 -115.67
N ASP A 491 -32.33 -7.38 -114.91
CA ASP A 491 -30.98 -7.26 -114.37
C ASP A 491 -30.74 -8.22 -113.19
N LYS A 492 -31.80 -8.53 -112.42
CA LYS A 492 -31.76 -9.53 -111.34
C LYS A 492 -31.52 -10.94 -111.88
N GLN A 493 -32.18 -11.31 -112.98
CA GLN A 493 -31.97 -12.62 -113.62
C GLN A 493 -30.60 -12.73 -114.29
N ALA A 494 -30.14 -11.69 -114.99
CA ALA A 494 -28.80 -11.66 -115.58
C ALA A 494 -27.69 -11.77 -114.51
N MET A 495 -27.87 -11.12 -113.36
CA MET A 495 -26.91 -11.19 -112.25
C MET A 495 -26.90 -12.56 -111.56
N GLN A 496 -28.06 -13.22 -111.41
CA GLN A 496 -28.12 -14.59 -110.88
C GLN A 496 -27.46 -15.59 -111.83
N GLN A 497 -27.74 -15.51 -113.13
CA GLN A 497 -27.12 -16.38 -114.14
C GLN A 497 -25.59 -16.21 -114.17
N LEU A 498 -25.07 -14.98 -114.10
CA LEU A 498 -23.63 -14.75 -114.07
C LEU A 498 -22.97 -15.24 -112.78
N LYS A 499 -23.65 -15.13 -111.62
CA LYS A 499 -23.16 -15.70 -110.35
C LYS A 499 -23.13 -17.24 -110.36
N GLU A 500 -24.13 -17.87 -110.98
CA GLU A 500 -24.19 -19.33 -111.14
C GLU A 500 -23.03 -19.82 -112.03
N VAL A 501 -22.79 -19.14 -113.16
CA VAL A 501 -21.67 -19.47 -114.07
C VAL A 501 -20.32 -19.22 -113.40
N LEU A 502 -20.18 -18.16 -112.59
CA LEU A 502 -18.96 -17.90 -111.81
C LEU A 502 -18.69 -19.04 -110.82
N LYS A 503 -19.72 -19.49 -110.10
CA LYS A 503 -19.61 -20.61 -109.14
C LYS A 503 -19.15 -21.89 -109.83
N GLN A 504 -19.77 -22.26 -110.95
CA GLN A 504 -19.39 -23.43 -111.74
C GLN A 504 -17.95 -23.35 -112.27
N LYS A 505 -17.45 -22.15 -112.59
CA LYS A 505 -16.06 -21.97 -113.03
C LYS A 505 -15.06 -22.02 -111.89
N ILE A 506 -15.41 -21.54 -110.70
CA ILE A 506 -14.58 -21.67 -109.49
C ILE A 506 -14.45 -23.15 -109.09
N GLU A 507 -15.54 -23.92 -109.14
CA GLU A 507 -15.51 -25.37 -108.90
C GLU A 507 -14.63 -26.09 -109.92
N ARG A 508 -14.78 -25.82 -111.22
CA ARG A 508 -13.89 -26.37 -112.26
C ARG A 508 -12.41 -25.98 -112.08
N ARG A 509 -12.13 -24.76 -111.61
CA ARG A 509 -10.76 -24.32 -111.30
C ARG A 509 -10.16 -25.12 -110.14
N GLN A 510 -10.97 -25.44 -109.14
CA GLN A 510 -10.58 -26.25 -107.98
C GLN A 510 -10.24 -27.68 -108.43
N GLU A 511 -11.11 -28.29 -109.25
CA GLU A 511 -10.90 -29.63 -109.81
C GLU A 511 -9.61 -29.72 -110.65
N VAL A 512 -9.36 -28.76 -111.53
CA VAL A 512 -8.12 -28.72 -112.35
C VAL A 512 -6.87 -28.49 -111.47
N LYS A 513 -6.97 -27.70 -110.40
CA LYS A 513 -5.88 -27.54 -109.42
C LYS A 513 -5.59 -28.83 -108.67
N GLU A 514 -6.62 -29.57 -108.28
CA GLU A 514 -6.47 -30.87 -107.63
C GLU A 514 -5.83 -31.90 -108.57
N GLN A 515 -6.25 -31.94 -109.83
CA GLN A 515 -5.64 -32.79 -110.87
C GLN A 515 -4.17 -32.44 -111.12
N LEU A 516 -3.81 -31.14 -111.17
CA LEU A 516 -2.42 -30.70 -111.24
C LEU A 516 -1.60 -31.11 -110.01
N GLN A 517 -2.20 -31.10 -108.82
CA GLN A 517 -1.52 -31.51 -107.60
C GLN A 517 -1.28 -33.03 -107.59
N VAL A 518 -2.23 -33.83 -108.09
CA VAL A 518 -2.06 -35.29 -108.27
C VAL A 518 -0.97 -35.57 -109.29
N LEU A 519 -0.97 -34.90 -110.45
CA LEU A 519 0.06 -35.06 -111.48
C LEU A 519 1.45 -34.60 -111.00
N ARG A 520 1.55 -33.53 -110.20
CA ARG A 520 2.82 -33.13 -109.55
C ARG A 520 3.32 -34.16 -108.54
N LYS A 521 2.41 -34.75 -107.74
CA LYS A 521 2.76 -35.81 -106.79
C LYS A 521 3.26 -37.06 -107.52
N MET A 522 2.58 -37.47 -108.60
CA MET A 522 3.01 -38.60 -109.43
C MET A 522 4.38 -38.34 -110.08
N ASN A 523 4.64 -37.15 -110.60
CA ASN A 523 5.93 -36.80 -111.21
C ASN A 523 7.09 -36.70 -110.20
N ASN A 524 6.80 -36.45 -108.91
CA ASN A 524 7.80 -36.37 -107.83
C ASN A 524 8.05 -37.70 -107.09
N THR A 525 7.38 -38.79 -107.46
CA THR A 525 7.61 -40.09 -106.81
C THR A 525 8.75 -40.81 -107.54
N SER A 526 9.88 -41.01 -106.86
CA SER A 526 11.13 -41.52 -107.46
C SER A 526 11.00 -42.99 -107.87
N GLY A 527 10.72 -43.24 -109.14
CA GLY A 527 10.66 -44.59 -109.73
C GLY A 527 10.11 -44.65 -111.16
N PHE A 528 10.08 -43.53 -111.90
CA PHE A 528 9.50 -43.48 -113.24
C PHE A 528 10.55 -43.60 -114.34
N ASP A 529 10.26 -44.48 -115.31
CA ASP A 529 11.03 -44.66 -116.55
C ASP A 529 11.00 -43.35 -117.39
N ILE A 530 12.07 -43.03 -118.14
CA ILE A 530 12.28 -41.71 -118.77
C ILE A 530 11.10 -41.29 -119.67
N THR A 531 10.50 -42.26 -120.36
CA THR A 531 9.33 -42.06 -121.24
C THR A 531 8.05 -41.74 -120.46
N GLN A 532 7.88 -42.30 -119.25
CA GLN A 532 6.74 -42.03 -118.38
C GLN A 532 6.86 -40.65 -117.72
N SER A 533 8.07 -40.22 -117.36
CA SER A 533 8.32 -38.87 -116.84
C SER A 533 8.11 -37.77 -117.90
N LEU A 534 8.45 -38.04 -119.16
CA LEU A 534 8.18 -37.14 -120.29
C LEU A 534 6.66 -36.98 -120.54
N ASN A 535 5.91 -38.09 -120.54
CA ASN A 535 4.45 -38.06 -120.68
C ASN A 535 3.75 -37.39 -119.50
N ALA A 536 4.24 -37.57 -118.27
CA ALA A 536 3.72 -36.88 -117.09
C ALA A 536 3.95 -35.36 -117.19
N ASN A 537 5.10 -34.92 -117.70
CA ASN A 537 5.39 -33.49 -117.92
C ASN A 537 4.52 -32.86 -119.03
N ILE A 538 4.25 -33.57 -120.13
CA ILE A 538 3.35 -33.09 -121.19
C ILE A 538 1.94 -32.86 -120.63
N ARG A 539 1.38 -33.85 -119.91
CA ARG A 539 0.07 -33.72 -119.25
C ARG A 539 0.03 -32.60 -118.21
N LEU A 540 1.13 -32.38 -117.50
CA LEU A 540 1.24 -31.30 -116.51
C LEU A 540 1.22 -29.93 -117.18
N ASN A 541 1.83 -29.78 -118.37
CA ASN A 541 1.75 -28.55 -119.14
C ASN A 541 0.37 -28.32 -119.78
N GLU A 542 -0.26 -29.36 -120.32
CA GLU A 542 -1.64 -29.27 -120.85
C GLU A 542 -2.65 -28.84 -119.77
N GLU A 543 -2.55 -29.37 -118.55
CA GLU A 543 -3.42 -28.99 -117.44
C GLU A 543 -3.10 -27.59 -116.88
N LYS A 544 -1.84 -27.13 -116.97
CA LYS A 544 -1.49 -25.73 -116.67
C LYS A 544 -2.13 -24.76 -117.66
N GLU A 545 -2.10 -25.07 -118.96
CA GLU A 545 -2.77 -24.25 -119.98
C GLU A 545 -4.29 -24.21 -119.78
N ARG A 546 -4.91 -25.33 -119.38
CA ARG A 546 -6.34 -25.36 -119.02
C ARG A 546 -6.65 -24.47 -117.82
N LEU A 547 -5.79 -24.49 -116.79
CA LEU A 547 -5.96 -23.66 -115.61
C LEU A 547 -5.85 -22.16 -115.95
N GLU A 548 -4.94 -21.77 -116.84
CA GLU A 548 -4.82 -20.38 -117.31
C GLU A 548 -6.06 -19.92 -118.08
N LYS A 549 -6.59 -20.76 -118.98
CA LYS A 549 -7.84 -20.46 -119.70
C LYS A 549 -9.04 -20.31 -118.76
N ILE A 550 -9.14 -21.14 -117.72
CA ILE A 550 -10.19 -21.02 -116.71
C ILE A 550 -10.01 -19.74 -115.90
N ASN A 551 -8.78 -19.37 -115.51
CA ASN A 551 -8.52 -18.13 -114.78
C ASN A 551 -8.89 -16.89 -115.59
N LEU A 552 -8.49 -16.81 -116.86
CA LEU A 552 -8.84 -15.71 -117.76
C LEU A 552 -10.37 -15.58 -117.90
N SER A 553 -11.06 -16.72 -118.04
CA SER A 553 -12.50 -16.73 -118.17
C SER A 553 -13.27 -16.40 -116.88
N ILE A 554 -12.65 -16.61 -115.71
CA ILE A 554 -13.18 -16.13 -114.42
C ILE A 554 -13.04 -14.61 -114.34
N THR A 555 -11.87 -14.05 -114.68
CA THR A 555 -11.65 -12.61 -114.66
C THR A 555 -12.57 -11.85 -115.62
N GLU A 556 -12.90 -12.42 -116.78
CA GLU A 556 -13.88 -11.85 -117.71
C GLU A 556 -15.32 -11.84 -117.15
N ILE A 557 -15.72 -12.89 -116.42
CA ILE A 557 -17.05 -12.94 -115.79
C ILE A 557 -17.13 -12.00 -114.59
N GLU A 558 -16.09 -11.91 -113.77
CA GLU A 558 -15.99 -10.94 -112.67
C GLU A 558 -16.04 -9.50 -113.20
N GLY A 559 -15.39 -9.23 -114.34
CA GLY A 559 -15.49 -7.96 -115.06
C GLY A 559 -16.91 -7.63 -115.49
N LYS A 560 -17.62 -8.58 -116.12
CA LYS A 560 -19.03 -8.41 -116.53
C LYS A 560 -19.98 -8.20 -115.34
N ILE A 561 -19.74 -8.87 -114.21
CA ILE A 561 -20.51 -8.64 -112.97
C ILE A 561 -20.23 -7.24 -112.41
N ALA A 562 -18.99 -6.76 -112.47
CA ALA A 562 -18.63 -5.43 -112.02
C ALA A 562 -19.20 -4.32 -112.92
N GLU A 563 -19.27 -4.55 -114.24
CA GLU A 563 -19.91 -3.64 -115.20
C GLU A 563 -21.42 -3.54 -114.99
N LEU A 564 -22.12 -4.65 -114.75
CA LEU A 564 -23.55 -4.64 -114.38
C LEU A 564 -23.81 -3.95 -113.03
N ARG A 565 -22.87 -4.02 -112.08
CA ARG A 565 -22.94 -3.24 -110.83
C ARG A 565 -22.69 -1.74 -111.05
N ARG A 566 -21.92 -1.37 -112.07
CA ARG A 566 -21.62 0.04 -112.41
C ARG A 566 -22.68 0.68 -113.31
N SER A 567 -23.34 -0.07 -114.19
CA SER A 567 -24.48 0.46 -114.96
C SER A 567 -25.77 0.59 -114.11
N SER A 568 -25.71 0.15 -112.86
CA SER A 568 -26.78 0.24 -111.84
C SER A 568 -26.47 1.30 -110.76
N LYS A 569 -25.56 2.25 -111.04
CA LYS A 569 -25.27 3.41 -110.18
C LYS A 569 -25.91 4.68 -110.72
#